data_AF-A0A257WYR3-F1
#
_entry.id   AF-A0A257WYR3-F1
#
_cell.length_a   1.000
_cell.length_b   1.000
_cell.length_c   1.000
_cell.angle_alpha   90.00
_cell.angle_beta   90.00
_cell.angle_gamma   90.00
#
_symmetry.space_group_name_H-M   'P 1'
#
loop_
_entity.id
_entity.type
_entity.pdbx_description
1 polymer ?
#
loop_
_entity_poly.entity_id
_entity_poly.type
_entity_poly.pdbx_seq_one_letter_code
_entity_poly.pdbx_strand_id
1 'polypeptide(L)'
;QQDGFGALAKKIGATVAPMAFVALRCQTQRPDLTLRFVNDAHLNQTMAYLTACTLYAALFNQSPVGLPIDSITDTRSFEGERNDKTKDRDGGPITRKFSDKNRADLQRIAWEGWSEFQKLP
;
A
#
# COMPACT_ATOMS: atom_id res chain seq x y z
N GLN A 1 -20.13 5.18 8.42
CA GLN A 1 -19.33 6.25 9.03
C GLN A 1 -18.00 6.32 8.28
N GLN A 2 -17.84 7.29 7.38
CA GLN A 2 -16.56 7.63 6.74
C GLN A 2 -16.42 9.17 6.69
N ASP A 3 -16.67 9.81 7.84
CA ASP A 3 -17.00 11.25 7.86
C ASP A 3 -15.78 12.16 8.11
N GLY A 4 -14.56 11.60 8.13
CA GLY A 4 -13.35 12.36 8.47
C GLY A 4 -12.67 13.02 7.26
N PHE A 5 -11.87 12.26 6.53
CA PHE A 5 -10.93 12.82 5.55
C PHE A 5 -11.53 13.07 4.16
N GLY A 6 -12.48 12.24 3.69
CA GLY A 6 -13.12 12.44 2.38
C GLY A 6 -13.97 13.71 2.32
N ALA A 7 -14.82 13.90 3.32
CA ALA A 7 -15.66 15.10 3.44
C ALA A 7 -14.81 16.38 3.59
N LEU A 8 -13.77 16.34 4.41
CA LEU A 8 -12.84 17.47 4.57
C LEU A 8 -12.11 17.79 3.26
N ALA A 9 -11.58 16.77 2.58
CA ALA A 9 -10.85 16.95 1.34
C ALA A 9 -11.73 17.58 0.25
N LYS A 10 -12.99 17.14 0.12
CA LYS A 10 -13.98 17.76 -0.76
C LYS A 10 -14.23 19.22 -0.42
N LYS A 11 -14.35 19.55 0.88
CA LYS A 11 -14.55 20.92 1.37
C LYS A 11 -13.37 21.85 1.02
N ILE A 12 -12.13 21.34 1.01
CA ILE A 12 -10.93 22.15 0.76
C ILE A 12 -10.33 21.99 -0.64
N GLY A 13 -10.96 21.18 -1.51
CA GLY A 13 -10.45 20.90 -2.86
C GLY A 13 -9.16 20.06 -2.88
N ALA A 14 -8.93 19.22 -1.87
CA ALA A 14 -7.76 18.35 -1.79
C ALA A 14 -8.03 16.96 -2.37
N THR A 15 -6.97 16.32 -2.87
CA THR A 15 -7.01 14.91 -3.28
C THR A 15 -6.66 13.99 -2.12
N VAL A 16 -7.30 12.82 -2.07
CA VAL A 16 -7.09 11.81 -1.01
C VAL A 16 -6.53 10.53 -1.62
N ALA A 17 -5.53 9.95 -0.95
CA ALA A 17 -5.15 8.55 -1.09
C ALA A 17 -5.80 7.74 0.06
N PRO A 18 -6.93 7.06 -0.19
CA PRO A 18 -7.79 6.54 0.88
C PRO A 18 -7.31 5.17 1.37
N MET A 19 -6.17 5.13 2.05
CA MET A 19 -5.47 3.87 2.34
C MET A 19 -6.26 2.89 3.21
N ALA A 20 -7.11 3.34 4.12
CA ALA A 20 -7.97 2.43 4.89
C ALA A 20 -8.95 1.68 3.97
N PHE A 21 -9.55 2.38 3.01
CA PHE A 21 -10.47 1.81 2.01
C PHE A 21 -9.73 0.86 1.07
N VAL A 22 -8.57 1.27 0.56
CA VAL A 22 -7.75 0.45 -0.35
C VAL A 22 -7.18 -0.79 0.35
N ALA A 23 -6.72 -0.67 1.60
CA ALA A 23 -6.22 -1.80 2.39
C ALA A 23 -7.34 -2.82 2.67
N LEU A 24 -8.53 -2.36 3.05
CA LEU A 24 -9.69 -3.24 3.23
C LEU A 24 -10.02 -3.98 1.93
N ARG A 25 -10.03 -3.28 0.79
CA ARG A 25 -10.24 -3.90 -0.53
C ARG A 25 -9.18 -4.97 -0.80
N CYS A 26 -7.92 -4.68 -0.52
CA CYS A 26 -6.82 -5.64 -0.70
C CYS A 26 -7.02 -6.89 0.16
N GLN A 27 -7.34 -6.73 1.45
CA GLN A 27 -7.54 -7.85 2.35
C GLN A 27 -8.75 -8.71 1.97
N THR A 28 -9.80 -8.11 1.40
CA THR A 28 -10.96 -8.85 0.89
C THR A 28 -10.64 -9.63 -0.39
N GLN A 29 -9.89 -9.05 -1.33
CA GLN A 29 -9.57 -9.71 -2.62
C GLN A 29 -8.38 -10.66 -2.56
N ARG A 30 -7.40 -10.38 -1.68
CA ARG A 30 -6.13 -11.08 -1.54
C ARG A 30 -5.81 -11.27 -0.05
N PRO A 31 -6.61 -12.07 0.69
CA PRO A 31 -6.39 -12.32 2.12
C PRO A 31 -5.05 -13.01 2.42
N ASP A 32 -4.43 -13.60 1.39
CA ASP A 32 -3.09 -14.20 1.47
C ASP A 32 -1.95 -13.16 1.54
N LEU A 33 -2.21 -11.91 1.15
CA LEU A 33 -1.22 -10.83 1.23
C LEU A 33 -1.29 -10.12 2.58
N THR A 34 -0.28 -10.32 3.43
CA THR A 34 -0.13 -9.56 4.66
C THR A 34 0.23 -8.10 4.36
N LEU A 35 -0.41 -7.15 5.06
CA LEU A 35 -0.18 -5.70 4.93
C LEU A 35 0.60 -5.10 6.12
N ARG A 36 0.79 -5.87 7.17
CA ARG A 36 1.67 -5.55 8.29
C ARG A 36 2.68 -6.67 8.48
N PHE A 37 3.76 -6.37 9.19
CA PHE A 37 4.65 -7.42 9.68
C PHE A 37 3.88 -8.35 10.62
N VAL A 38 4.26 -9.62 10.69
CA VAL A 38 3.63 -10.58 11.60
C VAL A 38 4.05 -10.28 13.04
N ASN A 39 5.34 -10.07 13.24
CA ASN A 39 5.98 -9.85 14.54
C ASN A 39 5.99 -8.38 14.99
N ASP A 40 5.43 -7.46 14.19
CA ASP A 40 5.41 -6.03 14.46
C ASP A 40 4.09 -5.41 13.95
N ALA A 41 3.55 -4.42 14.67
CA ALA A 41 2.31 -3.73 14.28
C ALA A 41 2.48 -2.80 13.07
N HIS A 42 3.72 -2.49 12.67
CA HIS A 42 4.02 -1.65 11.53
C HIS A 42 3.61 -2.30 10.20
N LEU A 43 3.28 -1.42 9.26
CA LEU A 43 2.98 -1.78 7.88
C LEU A 43 4.22 -2.35 7.20
N ASN A 44 4.05 -3.38 6.38
CA ASN A 44 5.15 -4.04 5.69
C ASN A 44 5.35 -3.49 4.26
N GLN A 45 6.31 -4.07 3.54
CA GLN A 45 6.66 -3.65 2.17
C GLN A 45 5.49 -3.83 1.18
N THR A 46 4.58 -4.79 1.40
CA THR A 46 3.38 -4.97 0.57
C THR A 46 2.46 -3.76 0.70
N MET A 47 2.22 -3.30 1.93
CA MET A 47 1.40 -2.11 2.17
C MET A 47 2.10 -0.83 1.70
N ALA A 48 3.43 -0.76 1.80
CA ALA A 48 4.20 0.35 1.22
C ALA A 48 4.04 0.41 -0.31
N TYR A 49 4.12 -0.72 -1.00
CA TYR A 49 3.90 -0.80 -2.45
C TYR A 49 2.47 -0.39 -2.84
N LEU A 50 1.47 -0.91 -2.12
CA LEU A 50 0.05 -0.56 -2.34
C LEU A 50 -0.20 0.93 -2.10
N THR A 51 0.44 1.51 -1.07
CA THR A 51 0.38 2.94 -0.77
C THR A 51 1.00 3.77 -1.89
N ALA A 52 2.18 3.38 -2.38
CA ALA A 52 2.83 4.06 -3.50
C ALA A 52 1.96 4.06 -4.77
N CYS A 53 1.33 2.92 -5.09
CA CYS A 53 0.39 2.83 -6.22
C CYS A 53 -0.83 3.74 -6.03
N THR A 54 -1.37 3.82 -4.81
CA THR A 54 -2.54 4.66 -4.51
C THR A 54 -2.18 6.16 -4.54
N LEU A 55 -0.98 6.52 -4.05
CA LEU A 55 -0.45 7.87 -4.16
C LEU A 55 -0.20 8.26 -5.62
N TYR A 56 0.32 7.35 -6.44
CA TYR A 56 0.48 7.58 -7.88
C TYR A 56 -0.88 7.92 -8.52
N ALA A 57 -1.92 7.14 -8.23
CA ALA A 57 -3.27 7.42 -8.72
C ALA A 57 -3.78 8.79 -8.24
N ALA A 58 -3.59 9.11 -6.95
CA ALA A 58 -4.02 10.38 -6.37
C ALA A 58 -3.27 11.60 -6.95
N LEU A 59 -1.96 11.50 -7.17
CA LEU A 59 -1.12 12.61 -7.63
C LEU A 59 -1.25 12.86 -9.13
N PHE A 60 -1.31 11.78 -9.91
CA PHE A 60 -1.25 11.87 -11.38
C PHE A 60 -2.61 11.63 -12.05
N ASN A 61 -3.63 11.21 -11.31
CA ASN A 61 -4.91 10.79 -11.87
C ASN A 61 -4.73 9.73 -12.99
N GLN A 62 -3.81 8.79 -12.76
CA GLN A 62 -3.42 7.75 -13.70
C GLN A 62 -3.38 6.39 -13.04
N SER A 63 -3.68 5.35 -13.81
CA SER A 63 -3.57 3.98 -13.33
C SER A 63 -2.10 3.58 -13.14
N PRO A 64 -1.72 3.02 -11.97
CA PRO A 64 -0.41 2.42 -11.77
C PRO A 64 -0.26 1.04 -12.45
N VAL A 65 -1.32 0.50 -13.06
CA VAL A 65 -1.29 -0.81 -13.74
C VAL A 65 -0.30 -0.79 -14.89
N GLY A 66 0.64 -1.75 -14.88
CA GLY A 66 1.67 -1.89 -15.91
C GLY A 66 2.96 -1.12 -15.61
N LEU A 67 3.03 -0.34 -14.52
CA LEU A 67 4.29 0.27 -14.10
C LEU A 67 5.34 -0.82 -13.77
N PRO A 68 6.62 -0.60 -14.14
CA PRO A 68 7.63 -1.66 -14.08
C PRO A 68 8.18 -1.92 -12.68
N ILE A 69 7.91 -1.04 -11.70
CA ILE A 69 8.43 -1.17 -10.33
C ILE A 69 7.93 -2.48 -9.71
N ASP A 70 8.86 -3.33 -9.30
CA ASP A 70 8.57 -4.70 -8.86
C ASP A 70 9.13 -5.00 -7.47
N SER A 71 9.69 -4.01 -6.78
CA SER A 71 10.32 -4.21 -5.49
C SER A 71 10.24 -2.98 -4.59
N ILE A 72 10.24 -3.24 -3.28
CA ILE A 72 10.31 -2.24 -2.22
C ILE A 72 11.39 -2.67 -1.24
N THR A 73 12.23 -1.71 -0.85
CA THR A 73 13.24 -1.90 0.20
C THR A 73 12.79 -1.12 1.43
N ASP A 74 12.62 -1.81 2.57
CA ASP A 74 12.36 -1.14 3.84
C ASP A 74 13.63 -0.38 4.28
N THR A 75 13.44 0.74 4.96
CA THR A 75 14.52 1.59 5.48
C THR A 75 14.83 1.31 6.94
N ARG A 76 13.95 0.60 7.65
CA ARG A 76 14.11 0.31 9.07
C ARG A 76 14.51 -1.15 9.27
N SER A 77 15.79 -1.36 9.53
CA SER A 77 16.27 -2.63 10.11
C SER A 77 15.76 -2.76 11.55
N PHE A 78 15.53 -4.00 12.00
CA PHE A 78 15.15 -4.28 13.38
C PHE A 78 16.23 -3.78 14.36
N GLU A 79 15.89 -2.88 15.29
CA GLU A 79 16.74 -2.48 16.41
C GLU A 79 16.72 -3.60 17.47
N GLY A 80 17.45 -4.68 17.19
CA GLY A 80 17.66 -5.79 18.13
C GLY A 80 19.06 -6.38 17.97
N GLU A 81 19.40 -7.36 18.81
CA GLU A 81 20.76 -7.92 19.00
C GLU A 81 21.50 -8.36 17.72
N ARG A 82 20.81 -8.48 16.58
CA ARG A 82 21.41 -8.90 15.31
C ARG A 82 21.81 -7.79 14.35
N ASN A 83 21.39 -6.53 14.51
CA ASN A 83 21.69 -5.37 13.65
C ASN A 83 21.90 -5.69 12.15
N ASP A 84 21.14 -6.68 11.64
CA ASP A 84 21.33 -7.23 10.31
C ASP A 84 20.48 -6.37 9.38
N LYS A 85 21.16 -5.41 8.74
CA LYS A 85 20.54 -4.46 7.82
C LYS A 85 20.01 -5.09 6.54
N THR A 86 20.22 -6.39 6.34
CA THR A 86 19.67 -7.17 5.23
C THR A 86 18.30 -7.77 5.53
N LYS A 87 17.84 -7.67 6.79
CA LYS A 87 16.60 -8.31 7.26
C LYS A 87 15.53 -7.31 7.68
N ASP A 88 14.28 -7.66 7.40
CA ASP A 88 13.11 -6.97 7.92
C ASP A 88 12.70 -7.48 9.31
N ARG A 89 11.59 -6.95 9.84
CA ARG A 89 11.06 -7.26 11.18
C ARG A 89 10.55 -8.69 11.34
N ASP A 90 10.23 -9.36 10.24
CA ASP A 90 9.83 -10.76 10.23
C ASP A 90 11.03 -11.69 9.97
N GLY A 91 12.25 -11.15 9.87
CA GLY A 91 13.47 -11.89 9.53
C GLY A 91 13.57 -12.25 8.03
N GLY A 92 12.66 -11.72 7.20
CA GLY A 92 12.69 -11.82 5.75
C GLY A 92 13.71 -10.87 5.13
N PRO A 93 13.94 -10.92 3.81
CA PRO A 93 14.78 -9.95 3.11
C PRO A 93 14.26 -8.52 3.25
N ILE A 94 15.16 -7.56 3.51
CA ILE A 94 14.81 -6.12 3.61
C ILE A 94 14.15 -5.59 2.33
N THR A 95 14.57 -6.12 1.17
CA THR A 95 13.96 -5.87 -0.13
C THR A 95 12.99 -6.99 -0.48
N ARG A 96 11.71 -6.63 -0.62
CA ARG A 96 10.68 -7.51 -1.15
C ARG A 96 10.58 -7.32 -2.66
N LYS A 97 10.80 -8.38 -3.43
CA LYS A 97 10.46 -8.45 -4.85
C LYS A 97 9.09 -9.11 -5.03
N PHE A 98 8.21 -8.48 -5.79
CA PHE A 98 6.87 -8.99 -6.06
C PHE A 98 6.88 -9.87 -7.31
N SER A 99 6.13 -10.98 -7.28
CA SER A 99 5.82 -11.72 -8.50
C SER A 99 4.95 -10.86 -9.43
N ASP A 100 4.94 -11.17 -10.73
CA ASP A 100 4.12 -10.45 -11.70
C ASP A 100 2.65 -10.41 -11.32
N LYS A 101 2.12 -11.54 -10.84
CA LYS A 101 0.73 -11.62 -10.34
C LYS A 101 0.49 -10.69 -9.16
N ASN A 102 1.35 -10.72 -8.14
CA ASN A 102 1.18 -9.89 -6.96
C ASN A 102 1.31 -8.40 -7.30
N ARG A 103 2.29 -8.05 -8.14
CA ARG A 103 2.48 -6.69 -8.64
C ARG A 103 1.24 -6.18 -9.37
N ALA A 104 0.74 -6.94 -10.33
CA ALA A 104 -0.42 -6.58 -11.13
C ALA A 104 -1.69 -6.46 -10.26
N ASP A 105 -1.91 -7.40 -9.35
CA ASP A 105 -3.06 -7.36 -8.44
C ASP A 105 -3.01 -6.13 -7.51
N LEU A 106 -1.84 -5.82 -6.92
CA LEU A 106 -1.70 -4.66 -6.05
C LEU A 106 -1.90 -3.33 -6.80
N GLN A 107 -1.37 -3.20 -8.02
CA GLN A 107 -1.61 -2.03 -8.87
C GLN A 107 -3.09 -1.87 -9.22
N ARG A 108 -3.76 -2.97 -9.61
CA ARG A 108 -5.19 -2.98 -9.93
C ARG A 108 -6.04 -2.61 -8.72
N ILE A 109 -5.78 -3.21 -7.56
CA ILE A 109 -6.50 -2.94 -6.32
C ILE A 109 -6.36 -1.47 -5.91
N ALA A 110 -5.16 -0.90 -6.01
CA ALA A 110 -4.94 0.53 -5.75
C ALA A 110 -5.78 1.41 -6.70
N TRP A 111 -5.73 1.13 -8.00
CA TRP A 111 -6.48 1.88 -9.00
C TRP A 111 -7.99 1.83 -8.77
N GLU A 112 -8.53 0.62 -8.61
CA GLU A 112 -9.96 0.41 -8.38
C GLU A 112 -10.41 1.06 -7.07
N GLY A 113 -9.66 0.86 -5.99
CA GLY A 113 -10.00 1.40 -4.67
C GLY A 113 -9.98 2.93 -4.66
N TRP A 114 -8.97 3.54 -5.30
CA TRP A 114 -8.93 5.00 -5.45
C TRP A 114 -10.08 5.52 -6.32
N SER A 115 -10.33 4.88 -7.47
CA SER A 115 -11.37 5.28 -8.43
C SER A 115 -12.79 5.15 -7.85
N GLU A 116 -13.03 4.12 -7.04
CA GLU A 116 -14.30 3.93 -6.35
C GLU A 116 -14.50 4.97 -5.26
N PHE A 117 -13.44 5.28 -4.49
CA PHE A 117 -13.50 6.30 -3.45
C PHE A 117 -13.86 7.68 -4.00
N GLN A 118 -13.39 8.05 -5.21
CA GLN A 118 -13.76 9.32 -5.84
C GLN A 118 -15.26 9.45 -6.17
N LYS A 119 -15.99 8.33 -6.23
CA LYS A 119 -17.43 8.30 -6.54
C LYS A 119 -18.29 8.33 -5.28
N LEU A 120 -17.68 8.19 -4.09
CA LEU A 120 -18.41 8.27 -2.83
C LEU A 120 -18.92 9.71 -2.61
N PRO A 121 -20.12 9.86 -2.04
CA PRO A 121 -20.79 11.16 -1.90
C PRO A 121 -20.04 12.16 -1.01
#